data_AF-A0A2T8HQH8-F1
#
_entry.id   AF-A0A2T8HQH8-F1
#
_cell.length_a   1.000
_cell.length_b   1.000
_cell.length_c   1.000
_cell.angle_alpha   90.00
_cell.angle_beta   90.00
_cell.angle_gamma   90.00
#
_symmetry.space_group_name_H-M   'P 1'
#
loop_
_entity.id
_entity.type
_entity.pdbx_description
1 polymer ?
#
loop_
_entity_poly.entity_id
_entity_poly.type
_entity_poly.pdbx_seq_one_letter_code
_entity_poly.pdbx_strand_id
1 'polypeptide(L)'
;MAPRICWRGRTPLPKSAIRSGRGAEGRRRLYLCTNAQLMCTNAQCDHKDAKLENLHLWLSSSQDSHIRITHMPPIPRLPIRRAAIAVFLASALATPLLAQSEERQDPNIAARQNLMQLQAYNLGVLGGMAQGRMAYDAEMAATAASNLVHLTRLNTDRMWAEGTDNAAVEGTRALPAIWADMEGFAARGAALTAAAEAMEAAAGVDLATLQGAIGGLGGACSGCHQNFRQAD
;
A
#
# COMPACT_ATOMS: atom_id res chain seq x y z
N MET A 1 -13.02 29.64 -37.20
CA MET A 1 -12.35 28.71 -38.14
C MET A 1 -10.86 28.73 -37.82
N ALA A 2 -10.30 27.53 -37.61
CA ALA A 2 -8.95 27.24 -37.08
C ALA A 2 -7.83 27.51 -38.12
N PRO A 3 -6.52 27.17 -37.89
CA PRO A 3 -5.87 26.63 -36.69
C PRO A 3 -4.46 27.24 -36.38
N ARG A 4 -3.92 27.02 -35.17
CA ARG A 4 -2.44 26.96 -34.97
C ARG A 4 -2.02 25.89 -33.97
N ILE A 5 -1.29 24.95 -34.55
CA ILE A 5 -0.39 23.90 -34.05
C ILE A 5 0.36 24.31 -32.76
N CYS A 6 0.35 23.45 -31.74
CA CYS A 6 1.24 23.57 -30.57
C CYS A 6 2.31 22.46 -30.58
N TRP A 7 3.55 22.93 -30.47
CA TRP A 7 4.82 22.22 -30.52
C TRP A 7 5.12 21.49 -29.19
N ARG A 8 5.76 20.32 -29.29
CA ARG A 8 6.47 19.64 -28.19
C ARG A 8 7.76 20.41 -27.86
N GLY A 9 8.04 20.71 -26.60
CA GLY A 9 9.34 21.25 -26.20
C GLY A 9 9.55 21.24 -24.70
N ARG A 10 10.67 20.65 -24.27
CA ARG A 10 11.07 20.33 -22.90
C ARG A 10 12.14 21.35 -22.48
N THR A 11 11.87 22.23 -21.51
CA THR A 11 12.89 23.07 -20.84
C THR A 11 12.55 23.27 -19.35
N PRO A 12 13.56 23.43 -18.47
CA PRO A 12 13.37 23.50 -17.01
C PRO A 12 13.06 24.92 -16.52
N LEU A 13 12.25 25.05 -15.47
CA LEU A 13 11.80 26.33 -14.89
C LEU A 13 12.93 27.07 -14.13
N PRO A 14 13.04 28.42 -14.23
CA PRO A 14 14.01 29.22 -13.50
C PRO A 14 13.63 29.53 -12.03
N LYS A 15 14.65 29.67 -11.18
CA LYS A 15 14.63 29.79 -9.69
C LYS A 15 14.08 31.12 -9.10
N SER A 16 13.20 31.85 -9.78
CA SER A 16 12.83 33.22 -9.36
C SER A 16 11.42 33.37 -8.76
N ALA A 17 10.90 32.36 -8.06
CA ALA A 17 9.59 32.43 -7.38
C ALA A 17 9.73 32.31 -5.86
N ILE A 18 10.46 33.22 -5.22
CA ILE A 18 10.37 33.47 -3.78
C ILE A 18 10.10 34.96 -3.60
N ARG A 19 8.83 35.34 -3.39
CA ARG A 19 8.45 36.68 -2.92
C ARG A 19 7.99 36.57 -1.47
N SER A 20 8.73 37.18 -0.56
CA SER A 20 8.29 37.40 0.83
C SER A 20 7.39 38.63 0.90
N GLY A 21 6.09 38.44 1.11
CA GLY A 21 5.15 39.52 1.44
C GLY A 21 4.99 39.68 2.94
N ARG A 22 5.08 40.92 3.46
CA ARG A 22 4.74 41.26 4.85
C ARG A 22 3.25 41.61 4.94
N GLY A 23 2.50 40.87 5.75
CA GLY A 23 1.14 41.22 6.15
C GLY A 23 1.14 42.23 7.30
N ALA A 24 0.06 43.01 7.39
CA ALA A 24 -0.17 44.06 8.38
C ALA A 24 -0.53 43.50 9.76
N GLU A 25 0.38 42.73 10.36
CA GLU A 25 0.46 42.40 11.79
C GLU A 25 1.70 41.53 11.93
N GLY A 26 2.74 42.04 12.58
CA GLY A 26 4.12 41.52 12.51
C GLY A 26 4.37 40.13 13.10
N ARG A 27 3.74 39.07 12.57
CA ARG A 27 4.10 37.67 12.86
C ARG A 27 4.23 36.88 11.56
N ARG A 28 5.40 36.26 11.35
CA ARG A 28 5.69 35.40 10.19
C ARG A 28 4.85 34.12 10.30
N ARG A 29 3.85 33.93 9.43
CA ARG A 29 3.29 32.60 9.15
C ARG A 29 3.98 32.04 7.91
N LEU A 30 4.74 30.96 8.08
CA LEU A 30 5.13 30.10 6.96
C LEU A 30 3.90 29.29 6.56
N TYR A 31 3.34 29.59 5.39
CA TYR A 31 2.40 28.67 4.74
C TYR A 31 3.22 27.72 3.87
N LEU A 32 3.31 26.46 4.30
CA LEU A 32 3.72 25.35 3.45
C LEU A 32 2.58 25.09 2.46
N CYS A 33 2.76 25.50 1.21
CA CYS A 33 1.94 25.00 0.11
C CYS A 33 2.38 23.58 -0.20
N THR A 34 1.71 22.58 0.37
CA THR A 34 1.76 21.20 -0.13
C THR A 34 0.98 21.12 -1.43
N ASN A 35 1.65 20.66 -2.49
CA ASN A 35 1.11 20.40 -3.82
C ASN A 35 -0.18 19.57 -3.75
N ALA A 36 -1.32 20.22 -3.99
CA ALA A 36 -2.51 19.58 -4.52
C ALA A 36 -2.57 19.89 -6.02
N GLN A 37 -1.83 19.16 -6.83
CA GLN A 37 -2.15 19.00 -8.26
C GLN A 37 -3.20 17.89 -8.33
N LEU A 38 -4.50 18.22 -8.40
CA LEU A 38 -5.26 18.46 -9.64
C LEU A 38 -5.25 17.25 -10.60
N MET A 39 -6.21 16.35 -10.39
CA MET A 39 -6.98 15.75 -11.48
C MET A 39 -8.33 16.47 -11.55
N CYS A 40 -8.38 17.59 -12.28
CA CYS A 40 -9.64 18.12 -12.83
C CYS A 40 -9.47 18.11 -14.35
N THR A 41 -9.91 17.05 -14.99
CA THR A 41 -10.15 17.08 -16.43
C THR A 41 -11.51 17.72 -16.69
N ASN A 42 -11.46 18.84 -17.40
CA ASN A 42 -12.55 19.38 -18.22
C ASN A 42 -13.73 20.07 -17.50
N ALA A 43 -13.47 21.27 -16.95
CA ALA A 43 -14.44 22.37 -16.94
C ALA A 43 -13.69 23.70 -16.70
N GLN A 44 -13.89 24.68 -17.58
CA GLN A 44 -13.45 26.07 -17.38
C GLN A 44 -13.92 26.60 -16.01
N CYS A 45 -12.99 26.99 -15.15
CA CYS A 45 -13.31 27.85 -14.00
C CYS A 45 -13.01 29.31 -14.36
N ASP A 46 -14.08 30.07 -14.62
CA ASP A 46 -14.07 31.53 -14.62
C ASP A 46 -14.06 32.02 -13.16
N HIS A 47 -13.13 32.93 -12.84
CA HIS A 47 -12.79 33.33 -11.46
C HIS A 47 -13.50 34.61 -11.02
N LYS A 48 -14.75 34.79 -11.41
CA LYS A 48 -15.58 35.91 -10.94
C LYS A 48 -16.93 35.39 -10.47
N ASP A 49 -17.24 35.68 -9.21
CA ASP A 49 -18.55 35.51 -8.55
C ASP A 49 -18.84 34.20 -7.78
N ALA A 50 -17.88 33.63 -7.05
CA ALA A 50 -18.19 32.70 -5.97
C ALA A 50 -18.37 33.45 -4.63
N LYS A 51 -19.59 33.90 -4.34
CA LYS A 51 -20.00 34.31 -2.99
C LYS A 51 -20.03 33.08 -2.06
N LEU A 52 -19.24 33.14 -1.00
CA LEU A 52 -19.21 32.18 0.11
C LEU A 52 -20.40 32.42 1.05
N GLU A 53 -21.61 32.04 0.65
CA GLU A 53 -22.75 31.92 1.57
C GLU A 53 -23.42 30.57 1.31
N ASN A 54 -23.66 29.80 2.40
CA ASN A 54 -24.25 28.44 2.46
C ASN A 54 -23.32 27.23 2.66
N LEU A 55 -22.43 27.30 3.66
CA LEU A 55 -21.82 26.10 4.28
C LEU A 55 -22.06 26.05 5.80
N HIS A 56 -23.27 26.40 6.25
CA HIS A 56 -23.61 26.48 7.69
C HIS A 56 -24.92 25.82 8.12
N LEU A 57 -25.55 24.97 7.29
CA LEU A 57 -26.87 24.40 7.60
C LEU A 57 -26.97 22.86 7.53
N TRP A 58 -25.88 22.11 7.73
CA TRP A 58 -25.99 20.65 7.91
C TRP A 58 -25.07 20.08 9.01
N LEU A 59 -24.89 20.82 10.10
CA LEU A 59 -24.30 20.31 11.35
C LEU A 59 -25.12 20.79 12.55
N SER A 60 -26.41 20.50 12.53
CA SER A 60 -27.30 20.70 13.68
C SER A 60 -28.41 19.65 13.61
N SER A 61 -28.33 18.66 14.50
CA SER A 61 -29.46 18.03 15.21
C SER A 61 -29.25 16.52 15.41
N SER A 62 -29.54 16.08 16.64
CA SER A 62 -29.42 14.74 17.26
C SER A 62 -28.00 14.40 17.77
N GLN A 63 -27.74 14.16 19.06
CA GLN A 63 -28.62 13.77 20.16
C GLN A 63 -27.97 14.15 21.50
N ASP A 64 -28.79 14.62 22.44
CA ASP A 64 -28.45 14.98 23.81
C ASP A 64 -27.89 13.79 24.61
N SER A 65 -26.63 13.90 25.05
CA SER A 65 -26.12 13.13 26.18
C SER A 65 -25.78 14.11 27.30
N HIS A 66 -26.74 14.33 28.19
CA HIS A 66 -26.52 15.04 29.45
C HIS A 66 -25.47 14.31 30.29
N ILE A 67 -24.22 14.77 30.22
CA ILE A 67 -23.17 14.39 31.16
C ILE A 67 -23.56 14.99 32.51
N ARG A 68 -24.12 14.17 33.41
CA ARG A 68 -24.28 14.52 34.81
C ARG A 68 -22.90 14.52 35.45
N ILE A 69 -22.35 15.70 35.70
CA ILE A 69 -21.16 15.87 36.53
C ILE A 69 -21.58 15.56 37.98
N THR A 70 -21.43 14.31 38.39
CA THR A 70 -21.53 13.93 39.81
C THR A 70 -20.30 14.46 40.53
N HIS A 71 -20.52 15.19 41.61
CA HIS A 71 -19.48 15.73 42.49
C HIS A 71 -18.55 14.59 42.96
N MET A 72 -17.27 14.66 42.59
CA MET A 72 -16.25 13.70 43.02
C MET A 72 -15.88 14.01 44.48
N PRO A 73 -15.83 13.00 45.38
CA PRO A 73 -15.44 13.24 46.77
C PRO A 73 -13.96 13.68 46.86
N PRO A 74 -13.59 14.52 47.84
CA PRO A 74 -12.23 15.01 47.99
C PRO A 74 -11.27 13.86 48.33
N ILE A 75 -10.20 13.74 47.55
CA ILE A 75 -9.12 12.77 47.75
C ILE A 75 -8.37 13.13 49.05
N PRO A 76 -8.14 12.19 49.98
CA PRO A 76 -7.36 12.46 51.19
C PRO A 76 -5.90 12.76 50.83
N ARG A 77 -5.39 13.89 51.33
CA ARG A 77 -4.00 14.31 51.18
C ARG A 77 -3.12 13.50 52.11
N LEU A 78 -2.56 12.39 51.63
CA LEU A 78 -1.49 11.68 52.34
C LEU A 78 -0.19 12.52 52.30
N PRO A 79 0.63 12.50 53.37
CA PRO A 79 1.81 13.35 53.47
C PRO A 79 2.92 12.90 52.50
N ILE A 80 3.04 13.64 51.39
CA ILE A 80 3.97 13.45 50.26
C ILE A 80 5.47 13.44 50.66
N ARG A 81 5.82 13.72 51.92
CA ARG A 81 7.22 13.94 52.34
C ARG A 81 8.00 12.68 52.74
N ARG A 82 7.40 11.49 52.76
CA ARG A 82 8.11 10.24 53.17
C ARG A 82 8.18 9.15 52.10
N ALA A 83 7.55 9.35 50.93
CA ALA A 83 7.56 8.37 49.83
C ALA A 83 8.57 8.68 48.71
N ALA A 84 9.43 9.69 48.87
CA ALA A 84 10.33 10.15 47.81
C ALA A 84 11.70 9.43 47.77
N ILE A 85 12.08 8.67 48.79
CA ILE A 85 13.42 8.04 48.87
C ILE A 85 13.39 6.54 48.51
N ALA A 86 12.24 5.86 48.64
CA ALA A 86 12.13 4.43 48.32
C ALA A 86 11.91 4.14 46.82
N VAL A 87 11.50 5.12 46.01
CA VAL A 87 11.22 4.91 44.57
C VAL A 87 12.48 5.06 43.70
N PHE A 88 13.50 5.80 44.16
CA PHE A 88 14.72 6.04 43.37
C PHE A 88 15.74 4.88 43.41
N LEU A 89 15.64 3.97 44.39
CA LEU A 89 16.52 2.79 44.49
C LEU A 89 15.92 1.52 43.85
N ALA A 90 14.64 1.54 43.46
CA ALA A 90 13.99 0.42 42.78
C ALA A 90 13.99 0.55 41.24
N SER A 91 14.39 1.71 40.69
CA SER A 91 14.41 1.97 39.25
C SER A 91 15.72 1.59 38.54
N ALA A 92 16.76 1.17 39.28
CA ALA A 92 18.05 0.79 38.71
C ALA A 92 18.14 -0.68 38.21
N LEU A 93 17.06 -1.46 38.34
CA LEU A 93 16.96 -2.83 37.82
C LEU A 93 15.96 -2.96 36.66
N ALA A 94 15.52 -1.83 36.08
CA ALA A 94 14.85 -1.85 34.77
C ALA A 94 15.91 -2.17 33.70
N THR A 95 16.14 -3.47 33.54
CA THR A 95 16.86 -4.10 32.45
C THR A 95 16.51 -3.45 31.10
N PRO A 96 17.47 -3.27 30.17
CA PRO A 96 17.12 -3.13 28.77
C PRO A 96 16.62 -4.50 28.28
N LEU A 97 15.38 -4.87 28.60
CA LEU A 97 14.67 -6.00 28.00
C LEU A 97 14.10 -5.60 26.62
N LEU A 98 14.94 -4.99 25.78
CA LEU A 98 14.66 -4.71 24.37
C LEU A 98 15.89 -5.07 23.53
N ALA A 99 16.43 -6.26 23.77
CA ALA A 99 17.26 -6.96 22.81
C ALA A 99 16.68 -8.37 22.65
N GLN A 100 15.39 -8.45 22.33
CA GLN A 100 14.96 -9.60 21.54
C GLN A 100 15.67 -9.42 20.21
N SER A 101 16.71 -10.23 19.97
CA SER A 101 17.10 -10.58 18.62
C SER A 101 15.91 -11.31 18.00
N GLU A 102 14.84 -10.59 17.64
CA GLU A 102 14.04 -11.03 16.52
C GLU A 102 15.04 -11.13 15.38
N GLU A 103 15.35 -12.36 15.00
CA GLU A 103 16.05 -12.64 13.77
C GLU A 103 15.18 -12.06 12.67
N ARG A 104 15.45 -10.79 12.35
CA ARG A 104 14.66 -10.04 11.40
C ARG A 104 14.89 -10.74 10.07
N GLN A 105 13.88 -11.48 9.64
CA GLN A 105 13.87 -12.16 8.36
C GLN A 105 14.47 -11.22 7.30
N ASP A 106 15.37 -11.77 6.47
CA ASP A 106 16.05 -10.99 5.44
C ASP A 106 15.01 -10.16 4.64
N PRO A 107 15.22 -8.84 4.47
CA PRO A 107 14.22 -7.95 3.88
C PRO A 107 13.89 -8.32 2.42
N ASN A 108 14.82 -8.95 1.68
CA ASN A 108 14.60 -9.42 0.33
C ASN A 108 13.67 -10.65 0.35
N ILE A 109 13.88 -11.57 1.29
CA ILE A 109 13.00 -12.73 1.51
C ILE A 109 11.59 -12.27 1.88
N ALA A 110 11.48 -11.35 2.84
CA ALA A 110 10.19 -10.78 3.24
C ALA A 110 9.48 -10.07 2.08
N ALA A 111 10.21 -9.28 1.29
CA ALA A 111 9.63 -8.57 0.14
C ALA A 111 9.03 -9.52 -0.91
N ARG A 112 9.77 -10.54 -1.35
CA ARG A 112 9.24 -11.49 -2.35
C ARG A 112 8.11 -12.35 -1.80
N GLN A 113 8.15 -12.75 -0.53
CA GLN A 113 7.06 -13.51 0.08
C GLN A 113 5.78 -12.67 0.13
N ASN A 114 5.88 -11.41 0.54
CA ASN A 114 4.73 -10.49 0.57
C ASN A 114 4.17 -10.22 -0.83
N LEU A 115 5.05 -10.07 -1.84
CA LEU A 115 4.62 -9.98 -3.23
C LEU A 115 3.81 -11.21 -3.66
N MET A 116 4.31 -12.42 -3.38
CA MET A 116 3.62 -13.66 -3.70
C MET A 116 2.31 -13.82 -2.93
N GLN A 117 2.21 -13.30 -1.70
CA GLN A 117 0.96 -13.29 -0.93
C GLN A 117 -0.08 -12.34 -1.54
N LEU A 118 0.32 -11.18 -2.03
CA LEU A 118 -0.57 -10.27 -2.76
C LEU A 118 -1.06 -10.89 -4.06
N GLN A 119 -0.18 -11.62 -4.76
CA GLN A 119 -0.59 -12.40 -5.94
C GLN A 119 -1.59 -13.50 -5.57
N ALA A 120 -1.31 -14.27 -4.52
CA ALA A 120 -2.20 -15.33 -4.03
C ALA A 120 -3.58 -14.79 -3.60
N TYR A 121 -3.62 -13.63 -2.95
CA TYR A 121 -4.86 -12.97 -2.56
C TYR A 121 -5.75 -12.67 -3.78
N ASN A 122 -5.20 -12.02 -4.81
CA ASN A 122 -5.97 -11.67 -6.01
C ASN A 122 -6.36 -12.90 -6.84
N LEU A 123 -5.46 -13.90 -6.94
CA LEU A 123 -5.79 -15.19 -7.54
C LEU A 123 -6.91 -15.90 -6.76
N GLY A 124 -6.93 -15.78 -5.44
CA GLY A 124 -7.95 -16.36 -4.57
C GLY A 124 -9.34 -15.78 -4.80
N VAL A 125 -9.45 -14.48 -5.09
CA VAL A 125 -10.70 -13.83 -5.51
C VAL A 125 -11.20 -14.41 -6.83
N LEU A 126 -10.35 -14.42 -7.86
CA LEU A 126 -10.71 -14.95 -9.18
C LEU A 126 -11.08 -16.44 -9.12
N GLY A 127 -10.26 -17.24 -8.44
CA GLY A 127 -10.51 -18.67 -8.25
C GLY A 127 -11.75 -18.95 -7.39
N GLY A 128 -12.05 -18.09 -6.41
CA GLY A 128 -13.27 -18.15 -5.62
C GLY A 128 -14.51 -18.00 -6.48
N MET A 129 -14.52 -17.03 -7.41
CA MET A 129 -15.61 -16.84 -8.37
C MET A 129 -15.70 -18.01 -9.34
N ALA A 130 -14.56 -18.40 -9.93
CA ALA A 130 -14.49 -19.50 -10.88
C ALA A 130 -15.06 -20.82 -10.32
N GLN A 131 -14.80 -21.09 -9.03
CA GLN A 131 -15.23 -22.29 -8.33
C GLN A 131 -16.63 -22.17 -7.71
N GLY A 132 -17.32 -21.02 -7.85
CA GLY A 132 -18.62 -20.78 -7.24
C GLY A 132 -18.59 -20.66 -5.71
N ARG A 133 -17.41 -20.50 -5.11
CA ARG A 133 -17.25 -20.25 -3.65
C ARG A 133 -17.54 -18.81 -3.27
N MET A 134 -17.55 -17.90 -4.25
CA MET A 134 -18.07 -16.55 -4.13
C MET A 134 -18.91 -16.22 -5.38
N ALA A 135 -19.87 -15.31 -5.24
CA ALA A 135 -20.66 -14.83 -6.37
C ALA A 135 -19.75 -14.08 -7.37
N TYR A 136 -20.01 -14.26 -8.67
CA TYR A 136 -19.31 -13.50 -9.71
C TYR A 136 -19.71 -12.02 -9.63
N ASP A 137 -18.69 -11.18 -9.58
CA ASP A 137 -18.80 -9.73 -9.66
C ASP A 137 -17.75 -9.26 -10.68
N ALA A 138 -18.22 -8.67 -11.78
CA ALA A 138 -17.37 -8.30 -12.91
C ALA A 138 -16.33 -7.23 -12.55
N GLU A 139 -16.70 -6.26 -11.71
CA GLU A 139 -15.81 -5.17 -11.31
C GLU A 139 -14.72 -5.68 -10.35
N MET A 140 -15.11 -6.51 -9.39
CA MET A 140 -14.18 -7.14 -8.46
C MET A 140 -13.24 -8.11 -9.19
N ALA A 141 -13.74 -8.87 -10.16
CA ALA A 141 -12.92 -9.74 -10.99
C ALA A 141 -11.91 -8.94 -11.84
N ALA A 142 -12.36 -7.89 -12.52
CA ALA A 142 -11.48 -7.01 -13.30
C ALA A 142 -10.40 -6.37 -12.42
N THR A 143 -10.78 -5.90 -11.23
CA THR A 143 -9.84 -5.30 -10.25
C THR A 143 -8.79 -6.31 -9.79
N ALA A 144 -9.20 -7.53 -9.42
CA ALA A 144 -8.28 -8.57 -8.99
C ALA A 144 -7.29 -8.98 -10.09
N ALA A 145 -7.78 -9.10 -11.33
CA ALA A 145 -6.93 -9.42 -12.48
C ALA A 145 -5.95 -8.29 -12.82
N SER A 146 -6.40 -7.03 -12.77
CA SER A 146 -5.51 -5.88 -13.01
C SER A 146 -4.42 -5.73 -11.95
N ASN A 147 -4.76 -5.99 -10.67
CA ASN A 147 -3.77 -6.07 -9.60
C ASN A 147 -2.68 -7.11 -9.89
N LEU A 148 -3.05 -8.30 -10.40
CA LEU A 148 -2.07 -9.31 -10.79
C LEU A 148 -1.14 -8.83 -11.91
N VAL A 149 -1.67 -8.15 -12.93
CA VAL A 149 -0.83 -7.54 -13.99
C VAL A 149 0.15 -6.53 -13.39
N HIS A 150 -0.29 -5.70 -12.46
CA HIS A 150 0.61 -4.74 -11.80
C HIS A 150 1.68 -5.43 -10.95
N LEU A 151 1.30 -6.43 -10.14
CA LEU A 151 2.23 -7.15 -9.27
C LEU A 151 3.27 -7.94 -10.06
N THR A 152 2.91 -8.52 -11.20
CA THR A 152 3.81 -9.30 -12.06
C THR A 152 4.81 -8.43 -12.84
N ARG A 153 4.50 -7.14 -13.04
CA ARG A 153 5.37 -6.18 -13.72
C ARG A 153 6.34 -5.43 -12.79
N LEU A 154 6.27 -5.65 -11.47
CA LEU A 154 7.24 -5.06 -10.56
C LEU A 154 8.65 -5.57 -10.88
N ASN A 155 9.64 -4.69 -10.87
CA ASN A 155 11.04 -5.13 -10.88
C ASN A 155 11.33 -5.80 -9.54
N THR A 156 11.64 -7.10 -9.60
CA THR A 156 11.90 -7.92 -8.40
C THR A 156 13.35 -8.31 -8.22
N ASP A 157 14.27 -7.82 -9.07
CA ASP A 157 15.67 -8.25 -9.11
C ASP A 157 16.34 -8.15 -7.73
N ARG A 158 16.06 -7.08 -6.99
CA ARG A 158 16.62 -6.84 -5.65
C ARG A 158 16.09 -7.81 -4.59
N MET A 159 14.97 -8.48 -4.83
CA MET A 159 14.37 -9.45 -3.89
C MET A 159 15.05 -10.83 -3.97
N TRP A 160 15.85 -11.08 -5.03
CA TRP A 160 16.49 -12.36 -5.34
C TRP A 160 18.02 -12.32 -5.15
N ALA A 161 18.48 -11.66 -4.09
CA ALA A 161 19.89 -11.63 -3.73
C ALA A 161 20.45 -13.05 -3.53
N GLU A 162 21.69 -13.27 -3.98
CA GLU A 162 22.41 -14.54 -3.76
C GLU A 162 22.51 -14.88 -2.27
N GLY A 163 22.52 -16.18 -1.95
CA GLY A 163 22.56 -16.65 -0.57
C GLY A 163 21.25 -16.47 0.19
N THR A 164 20.13 -16.21 -0.50
CA THR A 164 18.79 -16.16 0.11
C THR A 164 17.94 -17.38 -0.25
N ASP A 165 18.56 -18.47 -0.71
CA ASP A 165 17.91 -19.77 -0.92
C ASP A 165 17.70 -20.53 0.40
N ASN A 166 16.95 -21.62 0.33
CA ASN A 166 16.59 -22.45 1.48
C ASN A 166 17.71 -23.38 1.97
N ALA A 167 18.85 -23.46 1.27
CA ALA A 167 20.04 -24.12 1.78
C ALA A 167 20.94 -23.16 2.58
N ALA A 168 20.79 -21.85 2.37
CA ALA A 168 21.57 -20.81 3.05
C ALA A 168 20.85 -20.14 4.23
N VAL A 169 19.52 -19.97 4.15
CA VAL A 169 18.73 -19.21 5.13
C VAL A 169 17.45 -19.95 5.48
N GLU A 170 17.13 -20.04 6.78
CA GLU A 170 15.87 -20.59 7.28
C GLU A 170 14.67 -19.68 6.94
N GLY A 171 13.46 -20.27 6.87
CA GLY A 171 12.23 -19.48 6.64
C GLY A 171 11.97 -19.08 5.19
N THR A 172 12.71 -19.65 4.23
CA THR A 172 12.45 -19.50 2.79
C THR A 172 12.32 -20.86 2.12
N ARG A 173 11.49 -20.92 1.07
CA ARG A 173 11.33 -22.12 0.24
C ARG A 173 11.92 -21.95 -1.16
N ALA A 174 12.66 -20.86 -1.39
CA ALA A 174 13.33 -20.62 -2.65
C ALA A 174 14.46 -21.64 -2.81
N LEU A 175 14.42 -22.46 -3.86
CA LEU A 175 15.45 -23.47 -4.10
C LEU A 175 16.72 -22.83 -4.72
N PRO A 176 17.92 -23.39 -4.47
CA PRO A 176 19.17 -22.96 -5.14
C PRO A 176 19.08 -22.98 -6.68
N ALA A 177 18.17 -23.80 -7.23
CA ALA A 177 17.89 -23.90 -8.66
C ALA A 177 17.55 -22.55 -9.31
N ILE A 178 17.01 -21.58 -8.57
CA ILE A 178 16.74 -20.23 -9.09
C ILE A 178 18.02 -19.58 -9.58
N TRP A 179 19.07 -19.58 -8.75
CA TRP A 179 20.34 -18.96 -9.07
C TRP A 179 21.16 -19.79 -10.07
N ALA A 180 20.91 -21.10 -10.15
CA ALA A 180 21.51 -21.97 -11.16
C ALA A 180 20.89 -21.79 -12.57
N ASP A 181 19.61 -21.39 -12.65
CA ASP A 181 18.86 -21.18 -13.89
C ASP A 181 18.04 -19.88 -13.84
N MET A 182 18.75 -18.75 -13.75
CA MET A 182 18.12 -17.43 -13.71
C MET A 182 17.36 -17.09 -15.00
N GLU A 183 17.80 -17.62 -16.15
CA GLU A 183 17.10 -17.43 -17.42
C GLU A 183 15.75 -18.16 -17.43
N GLY A 184 15.73 -19.43 -17.03
CA GLY A 184 14.49 -20.19 -16.87
C GLY A 184 13.57 -19.57 -15.83
N PHE A 185 14.11 -19.08 -14.71
CA PHE A 185 13.35 -18.36 -13.70
C PHE A 185 12.70 -17.09 -14.26
N ALA A 186 13.46 -16.25 -14.98
CA ALA A 186 12.94 -15.05 -15.64
C ALA A 186 11.87 -15.38 -16.69
N ALA A 187 12.06 -16.47 -17.47
CA ALA A 187 11.08 -16.94 -18.44
C ALA A 187 9.76 -17.35 -17.76
N ARG A 188 9.80 -17.97 -16.57
CA ARG A 188 8.59 -18.25 -15.78
C ARG A 188 7.91 -16.96 -15.30
N GLY A 189 8.69 -15.95 -14.89
CA GLY A 189 8.16 -14.62 -14.56
C GLY A 189 7.42 -13.98 -15.74
N ALA A 190 8.02 -13.99 -16.92
CA ALA A 190 7.39 -13.47 -18.15
C ALA A 190 6.11 -14.24 -18.52
N ALA A 191 6.12 -15.57 -18.39
CA ALA A 191 4.94 -16.40 -18.62
C ALA A 191 3.79 -16.07 -17.65
N LEU A 192 4.11 -15.80 -16.38
CA LEU A 192 3.12 -15.36 -15.40
C LEU A 192 2.53 -13.99 -15.76
N THR A 193 3.35 -13.03 -16.20
CA THR A 193 2.87 -11.72 -16.68
C THR A 193 1.92 -11.88 -17.87
N ALA A 194 2.28 -12.68 -18.87
CA ALA A 194 1.43 -12.92 -20.04
C ALA A 194 0.10 -13.60 -19.64
N ALA A 195 0.13 -14.55 -18.71
CA ALA A 195 -1.09 -15.21 -18.22
C ALA A 195 -1.98 -14.25 -17.39
N ALA A 196 -1.37 -13.34 -16.63
CA ALA A 196 -2.10 -12.29 -15.91
C ALA A 196 -2.78 -11.30 -16.87
N GLU A 197 -2.11 -10.90 -17.96
CA GLU A 197 -2.69 -10.04 -19.00
C GLU A 197 -3.87 -10.73 -19.72
N ALA A 198 -3.74 -12.01 -20.03
CA ALA A 198 -4.85 -12.80 -20.58
C ALA A 198 -6.03 -12.89 -19.61
N MET A 199 -5.75 -13.03 -18.31
CA MET A 199 -6.78 -13.02 -17.27
C MET A 199 -7.44 -11.64 -17.16
N GLU A 200 -6.69 -10.54 -17.22
CA GLU A 200 -7.23 -9.17 -17.18
C GLU A 200 -8.22 -8.91 -18.31
N ALA A 201 -7.92 -9.39 -19.52
CA ALA A 201 -8.84 -9.30 -20.66
C ALA A 201 -10.13 -10.13 -20.49
N ALA A 202 -10.10 -11.17 -19.65
CA ALA A 202 -11.20 -12.13 -19.48
C ALA A 202 -12.07 -11.87 -18.24
N ALA A 203 -11.45 -11.39 -17.15
CA ALA A 203 -12.04 -11.46 -15.81
C ALA A 203 -13.33 -10.66 -15.65
N GLY A 204 -13.45 -9.50 -16.32
CA GLY A 204 -14.61 -8.62 -16.22
C GLY A 204 -15.72 -8.89 -17.24
N VAL A 205 -15.58 -9.87 -18.13
CA VAL A 205 -16.54 -10.12 -19.20
C VAL A 205 -17.77 -10.87 -18.65
N ASP A 206 -17.59 -12.14 -18.31
CA ASP A 206 -18.59 -12.97 -17.65
C ASP A 206 -17.89 -14.14 -16.92
N LEU A 207 -18.66 -14.87 -16.12
CA LEU A 207 -18.14 -16.01 -15.36
C LEU A 207 -17.54 -17.09 -16.26
N ALA A 208 -18.14 -17.37 -17.42
CA ALA A 208 -17.66 -18.42 -18.32
C ALA A 208 -16.29 -18.07 -18.92
N THR A 209 -16.11 -16.81 -19.30
CA THR A 209 -14.85 -16.28 -19.83
C THR A 209 -13.76 -16.27 -18.75
N LEU A 210 -14.12 -15.87 -17.52
CA LEU A 210 -13.23 -15.96 -16.37
C LEU A 210 -12.79 -17.41 -16.11
N GLN A 211 -13.74 -18.35 -16.10
CA GLN A 211 -13.48 -19.78 -15.91
C GLN A 211 -12.59 -20.36 -17.02
N GLY A 212 -12.74 -19.89 -18.27
CA GLY A 212 -11.88 -20.29 -19.38
C GLY A 212 -10.43 -19.83 -19.22
N ALA A 213 -10.20 -18.65 -18.62
CA ALA A 213 -8.86 -18.08 -18.47
C ALA A 213 -8.11 -18.54 -17.22
N ILE A 214 -8.81 -18.83 -16.12
CA ILE A 214 -8.19 -19.05 -14.79
C ILE A 214 -7.20 -20.23 -14.77
N GLY A 215 -7.42 -21.26 -15.61
CA GLY A 215 -6.52 -22.41 -15.71
C GLY A 215 -5.13 -22.04 -16.22
N GLY A 216 -5.05 -21.13 -17.21
CA GLY A 216 -3.77 -20.64 -17.74
C GLY A 216 -2.98 -19.85 -16.68
N LEU A 217 -3.67 -19.00 -15.94
CA LEU A 217 -3.07 -18.23 -14.84
C LEU A 217 -2.54 -19.14 -13.72
N GLY A 218 -3.36 -20.07 -13.23
CA GLY A 218 -2.93 -21.05 -12.22
C GLY A 218 -1.79 -21.94 -12.71
N GLY A 219 -1.82 -22.32 -13.98
CA GLY A 219 -0.75 -23.03 -14.67
C GLY A 219 0.59 -22.29 -14.59
N ALA A 220 0.62 -20.99 -14.87
CA ALA A 220 1.84 -20.18 -14.77
C ALA A 220 2.41 -20.13 -13.34
N CYS A 221 1.55 -20.00 -12.32
CA CYS A 221 1.99 -20.07 -10.91
C CYS A 221 2.64 -21.43 -10.60
N SER A 222 1.99 -22.53 -10.98
CA SER A 222 2.48 -23.88 -10.72
C SER A 222 3.77 -24.22 -11.47
N GLY A 223 3.90 -23.75 -12.73
CA GLY A 223 5.09 -23.99 -13.55
C GLY A 223 6.37 -23.34 -12.98
N CYS A 224 6.24 -22.25 -12.22
CA CYS A 224 7.34 -21.69 -11.44
C CYS A 224 7.61 -22.53 -10.18
N HIS A 225 6.58 -22.80 -9.38
CA HIS A 225 6.73 -23.51 -8.10
C HIS A 225 7.30 -24.92 -8.23
N GLN A 226 6.97 -25.66 -9.28
CA GLN A 226 7.46 -27.03 -9.49
C GLN A 226 8.98 -27.11 -9.61
N ASN A 227 9.64 -26.07 -10.12
CA ASN A 227 11.09 -26.07 -10.38
C ASN A 227 11.88 -25.27 -9.34
N PHE A 228 11.26 -24.25 -8.75
CA PHE A 228 11.96 -23.21 -7.99
C PHE A 228 11.52 -23.06 -6.54
N ARG A 229 10.48 -23.76 -6.11
CA ARG A 229 9.97 -23.72 -4.73
C ARG A 229 10.00 -25.10 -4.10
N GLN A 230 10.54 -25.21 -2.89
CA GLN A 230 10.43 -26.41 -2.09
C GLN A 230 8.95 -26.75 -1.88
N ALA A 231 8.59 -28.01 -2.16
CA ALA A 231 7.27 -28.54 -1.86
C ALA A 231 7.04 -28.60 -0.34
N ASP A 232 5.78 -28.56 0.05
CA ASP A 232 5.36 -28.76 1.44
C ASP A 232 5.39 -30.25 1.84
#